data_AF-A0A2S6HYT4-F1
#
_entry.id   AF-A0A2S6HYT4-F1
#
_cell.length_a   1.000
_cell.length_b   1.000
_cell.length_c   1.000
_cell.angle_alpha   90.00
_cell.angle_beta   90.00
_cell.angle_gamma   90.00
#
_symmetry.space_group_name_H-M   'P 1'
#
loop_
_entity.id
_entity.type
_entity.pdbx_description
1 polymer ?
#
loop_
_entity_poly.entity_id
_entity_poly.type
_entity_poly.pdbx_seq_one_letter_code
_entity_poly.pdbx_strand_id
1 'polypeptide(L)'
;MKRKVMLIAAAILTLSITAGCQKQKAENIPKESESISGIDIKYETETASSGDDDSSGLDVRLDENRIILEQSFHAELGDWGDVRFVSYGPAAGSDFEDVSFYLMKNGKVVFAFPFYGENNKTDQYAGLFDSVESVAFHDVNGDNIKDVIVIINYITGAGPQGMEPRPKARIFLADKKGFILAKDMTDDVNDHIEEKDMSMGHIYDYLKNK
;
A
#
# COMPACT_ATOMS: atom_id res chain seq x y z
N MET A 1 12.88 -59.67 22.78
CA MET A 1 14.12 -59.01 23.29
C MET A 1 15.33 -59.59 22.59
N LYS A 2 16.03 -58.78 21.78
CA LYS A 2 17.48 -58.79 21.46
C LYS A 2 17.65 -57.82 20.28
N ARG A 3 18.34 -56.70 20.53
CA ARG A 3 18.56 -55.60 19.59
C ARG A 3 19.98 -55.66 19.03
N LYS A 4 20.15 -54.92 17.91
CA LYS A 4 21.37 -54.31 17.35
C LYS A 4 22.15 -55.26 16.41
N VAL A 5 22.76 -54.80 15.31
CA VAL A 5 23.52 -53.56 15.08
C VAL A 5 23.43 -53.12 13.61
N MET A 6 23.43 -51.80 13.41
CA MET A 6 23.48 -51.06 12.15
C MET A 6 24.95 -50.81 11.76
N LEU A 7 25.32 -51.04 10.50
CA LEU A 7 26.60 -50.64 9.91
C LEU A 7 26.32 -50.15 8.48
N ILE A 8 26.41 -48.83 8.25
CA ILE A 8 26.48 -48.26 6.91
C ILE A 8 27.79 -47.47 6.85
N ALA A 9 28.61 -47.84 5.89
CA ALA A 9 29.96 -47.33 5.66
C ALA A 9 29.95 -45.91 5.09
N ALA A 10 30.96 -45.13 5.48
CA ALA A 10 31.26 -43.81 4.95
C ALA A 10 32.37 -43.89 3.89
N ALA A 11 32.24 -43.14 2.78
CA ALA A 11 33.32 -42.64 1.92
C ALA A 11 32.72 -41.77 0.79
N ILE A 12 33.28 -40.70 0.23
CA ILE A 12 34.35 -39.73 0.52
C ILE A 12 34.27 -38.69 -0.65
N LEU A 13 34.42 -37.40 -0.34
CA LEU A 13 35.10 -36.32 -1.10
C LEU A 13 34.59 -35.84 -2.48
N THR A 14 34.39 -34.51 -2.58
CA THR A 14 35.07 -33.57 -3.52
C THR A 14 34.54 -32.14 -3.26
N LEU A 15 35.26 -31.33 -2.48
CA LEU A 15 36.13 -30.20 -2.88
C LEU A 15 35.50 -29.21 -3.89
N SER A 16 35.24 -27.98 -3.41
CA SER A 16 35.26 -26.75 -4.21
C SER A 16 35.69 -25.60 -3.30
N ILE A 17 36.89 -25.08 -3.58
CA ILE A 17 37.60 -24.01 -2.87
C ILE A 17 37.13 -22.68 -3.46
N THR A 18 36.80 -21.69 -2.63
CA THR A 18 37.13 -20.27 -2.86
C THR A 18 37.19 -19.57 -1.49
N ALA A 19 38.40 -19.33 -0.98
CA ALA A 19 39.12 -18.05 -1.05
C ALA A 19 38.55 -16.98 -0.10
N GLY A 20 39.19 -16.84 1.06
CA GLY A 20 39.01 -15.69 1.94
C GLY A 20 39.82 -14.47 1.47
N CYS A 21 39.31 -13.29 1.78
CA CYS A 21 40.09 -12.07 1.95
C CYS A 21 39.39 -11.15 2.96
N GLN A 22 40.00 -10.99 4.13
CA GLN A 22 39.82 -9.81 4.98
C GLN A 22 40.80 -8.72 4.51
N LYS A 23 40.34 -7.49 4.34
CA LYS A 23 41.16 -6.30 4.68
C LYS A 23 40.28 -5.08 4.93
N GLN A 24 40.53 -4.44 6.08
CA GLN A 24 39.91 -3.20 6.53
C GLN A 24 40.57 -1.95 5.92
N LYS A 25 39.79 -0.87 6.00
CA LYS A 25 40.14 0.55 6.17
C LYS A 25 40.42 1.39 4.90
N ALA A 26 39.43 2.22 4.56
CA ALA A 26 39.62 3.57 4.04
C ALA A 26 38.68 4.50 4.82
N GLU A 27 39.24 5.60 5.31
CA GLU A 27 38.62 6.64 6.14
C GLU A 27 38.60 7.95 5.33
N ASN A 28 37.63 8.81 5.65
CA ASN A 28 37.33 10.17 5.15
C ASN A 28 36.47 10.32 3.88
N ILE A 29 35.29 10.96 4.07
CA ILE A 29 34.80 12.18 3.40
C ILE A 29 33.59 12.74 4.21
N PRO A 30 33.34 14.06 4.23
CA PRO A 30 32.70 14.79 5.33
C PRO A 30 31.18 14.74 5.38
N LYS A 31 30.65 15.10 6.57
CA LYS A 31 29.26 15.49 6.83
C LYS A 31 28.96 16.85 6.20
N GLU A 32 27.91 16.91 5.40
CA GLU A 32 26.98 18.06 5.25
C GLU A 32 25.71 17.48 4.60
N SER A 33 24.62 17.23 5.33
CA SER A 33 23.60 18.22 5.74
C SER A 33 23.01 18.96 4.54
N GLU A 34 21.95 18.42 3.94
CA GLU A 34 20.85 19.22 3.41
C GLU A 34 19.60 18.34 3.27
N SER A 35 18.78 18.40 4.32
CA SER A 35 17.40 17.92 4.37
C SER A 35 16.55 18.86 3.52
N ILE A 36 16.11 18.40 2.33
CA ILE A 36 15.06 19.09 1.58
C ILE A 36 13.72 18.70 2.22
N SER A 37 13.15 19.70 2.88
CA SER A 37 11.86 19.72 3.55
C SER A 37 10.70 19.44 2.59
N GLY A 38 9.61 18.93 3.17
CA GLY A 38 8.42 18.43 2.50
C GLY A 38 7.78 19.37 1.48
N ILE A 39 7.17 18.74 0.48
CA ILE A 39 6.28 19.40 -0.47
C ILE A 39 4.91 19.49 0.20
N ASP A 40 4.55 20.69 0.65
CA ASP A 40 3.18 21.04 1.03
C ASP A 40 2.33 21.19 -0.24
N ILE A 41 1.43 20.25 -0.50
CA ILE A 41 0.40 20.40 -1.54
C ILE A 41 -0.84 21.03 -0.90
N LYS A 42 -1.07 22.32 -1.19
CA LYS A 42 -2.32 23.02 -0.89
C LYS A 42 -3.41 22.56 -1.86
N TYR A 43 -4.53 22.09 -1.31
CA TYR A 43 -5.78 21.95 -2.04
C TYR A 43 -6.51 23.30 -2.04
N GLU A 44 -6.49 24.02 -3.16
CA GLU A 44 -7.42 25.13 -3.39
C GLU A 44 -8.43 24.70 -4.46
N THR A 45 -9.70 24.65 -4.06
CA THR A 45 -10.85 24.40 -4.92
C THR A 45 -11.38 25.74 -5.40
N GLU A 46 -11.26 26.06 -6.69
CA GLU A 46 -12.13 27.03 -7.34
C GLU A 46 -12.58 26.54 -8.71
N THR A 47 -13.88 26.70 -8.95
CA THR A 47 -14.63 26.25 -10.12
C THR A 47 -14.59 27.22 -11.29
N ALA A 48 -14.35 26.64 -12.47
CA ALA A 48 -14.84 26.97 -13.82
C ALA A 48 -14.36 28.24 -14.56
N SER A 49 -13.57 28.03 -15.62
CA SER A 49 -13.78 28.68 -16.91
C SER A 49 -13.30 27.79 -18.06
N SER A 50 -14.08 27.76 -19.14
CA SER A 50 -13.94 26.99 -20.37
C SER A 50 -12.70 27.35 -21.22
N GLY A 51 -12.01 26.34 -21.72
CA GLY A 51 -10.98 26.41 -22.76
C GLY A 51 -10.36 25.03 -22.98
N ASP A 52 -10.51 24.48 -24.18
CA ASP A 52 -9.96 23.18 -24.58
C ASP A 52 -8.41 23.17 -24.54
N ASP A 53 -7.85 22.48 -23.56
CA ASP A 53 -6.57 21.76 -23.65
C ASP A 53 -6.58 20.59 -22.64
N ASP A 54 -6.67 19.38 -23.19
CA ASP A 54 -6.90 18.11 -22.48
C ASP A 54 -5.62 17.64 -21.76
N SER A 55 -5.37 18.17 -20.57
CA SER A 55 -4.38 17.62 -19.63
C SER A 55 -4.63 18.12 -18.20
N SER A 56 -5.75 17.73 -17.59
CA SER A 56 -6.06 17.97 -16.17
C SER A 56 -5.25 17.08 -15.20
N GLY A 57 -4.06 16.63 -15.60
CA GLY A 57 -3.18 15.83 -14.75
C GLY A 57 -2.49 16.67 -13.69
N LEU A 58 -2.36 16.13 -12.48
CA LEU A 58 -1.46 16.65 -11.45
C LEU A 58 -0.02 16.48 -11.95
N ASP A 59 0.84 17.48 -11.69
CA ASP A 59 2.29 17.39 -11.96
C ASP A 59 2.99 16.52 -10.89
N VAL A 60 2.51 15.28 -10.75
CA VAL A 60 3.03 14.27 -9.82
C VAL A 60 3.65 13.17 -10.66
N ARG A 61 4.97 13.03 -10.57
CA ARG A 61 5.71 11.93 -11.18
C ARG A 61 5.96 10.84 -10.14
N LEU A 62 5.35 9.68 -10.34
CA LEU A 62 5.54 8.52 -9.46
C LEU A 62 6.86 7.81 -9.79
N ASP A 63 7.60 7.43 -8.75
CA ASP A 63 8.72 6.48 -8.87
C ASP A 63 8.17 5.08 -9.16
N GLU A 64 8.47 4.54 -10.34
CA GLU A 64 7.97 3.23 -10.79
C GLU A 64 8.34 2.08 -9.83
N ASN A 65 9.46 2.20 -9.10
CA ASN A 65 9.89 1.17 -8.14
C ASN A 65 8.99 1.07 -6.90
N ARG A 66 8.18 2.10 -6.64
CA ARG A 66 7.23 2.14 -5.53
C ARG A 66 5.83 1.69 -5.94
N ILE A 67 5.59 1.42 -7.23
CA ILE A 67 4.30 0.92 -7.71
C ILE A 67 4.16 -0.57 -7.36
N ILE A 68 3.10 -0.92 -6.64
CA ILE A 68 2.74 -2.30 -6.32
C ILE A 68 1.98 -2.87 -7.52
N LEU A 69 2.73 -3.43 -8.48
CA LEU A 69 2.20 -3.85 -9.79
C LEU A 69 1.04 -4.85 -9.69
N GLU A 70 1.11 -5.78 -8.75
CA GLU A 70 0.10 -6.82 -8.51
C GLU A 70 -1.24 -6.25 -8.05
N GLN A 71 -1.23 -5.03 -7.49
CA GLN A 71 -2.40 -4.30 -6.99
C GLN A 71 -2.57 -2.95 -7.72
N SER A 72 -2.11 -2.88 -8.98
CA SER A 72 -2.22 -1.70 -9.83
C SER A 72 -2.69 -2.07 -11.23
N PHE A 73 -3.98 -1.90 -11.50
CA PHE A 73 -4.62 -2.43 -12.70
C PHE A 73 -5.61 -1.44 -13.33
N HIS A 74 -6.01 -1.73 -14.56
CA HIS A 74 -7.01 -0.95 -15.29
C HIS A 74 -8.40 -1.17 -14.69
N ALA A 75 -9.15 -0.08 -14.57
CA ALA A 75 -10.51 -0.07 -14.04
C ALA A 75 -11.36 0.97 -14.79
N GLU A 76 -12.64 0.65 -14.95
CA GLU A 76 -13.65 1.57 -15.46
C GLU A 76 -14.47 2.13 -14.28
N LEU A 77 -14.26 3.41 -13.98
CA LEU A 77 -14.78 4.10 -12.79
C LEU A 77 -15.60 5.33 -13.16
N GLY A 78 -16.93 5.18 -13.25
CA GLY A 78 -17.88 6.29 -13.43
C GLY A 78 -17.42 7.30 -14.48
N ASP A 79 -17.43 8.59 -14.10
CA ASP A 79 -17.05 9.71 -14.97
C ASP A 79 -15.53 9.77 -15.29
N TRP A 80 -14.69 9.00 -14.59
CA TRP A 80 -13.25 8.90 -14.89
C TRP A 80 -12.98 8.06 -16.16
N GLY A 81 -13.91 7.16 -16.51
CA GLY A 81 -13.80 6.23 -17.62
C GLY A 81 -12.72 5.17 -17.39
N ASP A 82 -11.98 4.81 -18.45
CA ASP A 82 -10.82 3.92 -18.37
C ASP A 82 -9.63 4.65 -17.74
N VAL A 83 -9.26 4.19 -16.54
CA VAL A 83 -8.14 4.68 -15.75
C VAL A 83 -7.34 3.50 -15.21
N ARG A 84 -6.09 3.75 -14.85
CA ARG A 84 -5.29 2.80 -14.07
C ARG A 84 -5.34 3.20 -12.61
N PHE A 85 -5.86 2.32 -11.76
CA PHE A 85 -5.68 2.43 -10.32
C PHE A 85 -4.25 2.03 -9.96
N VAL A 86 -3.58 2.80 -9.12
CA VAL A 86 -2.19 2.58 -8.74
C VAL A 86 -2.07 2.55 -7.22
N SER A 87 -1.63 1.41 -6.70
CA SER A 87 -1.18 1.25 -5.33
C SER A 87 0.30 1.62 -5.25
N TYR A 88 0.66 2.56 -4.38
CA TYR A 88 1.98 3.18 -4.31
C TYR A 88 2.56 3.04 -2.90
N GLY A 89 3.55 2.15 -2.75
CA GLY A 89 4.16 1.82 -1.46
C GLY A 89 5.02 2.95 -0.88
N PRO A 90 5.38 2.85 0.40
CA PRO A 90 6.22 3.82 1.10
C PRO A 90 7.63 3.91 0.49
N ALA A 91 8.32 5.03 0.72
CA ALA A 91 9.70 5.19 0.31
C ALA A 91 10.62 4.26 1.13
N ALA A 92 11.67 3.75 0.50
CA ALA A 92 12.67 2.94 1.19
C ALA A 92 13.30 3.74 2.34
N GLY A 93 13.32 3.16 3.54
CA GLY A 93 13.85 3.79 4.75
C GLY A 93 12.94 4.83 5.40
N SER A 94 11.70 4.97 4.92
CA SER A 94 10.70 5.84 5.54
C SER A 94 10.07 5.16 6.76
N ASP A 95 10.14 5.82 7.91
CA ASP A 95 9.50 5.32 9.13
C ASP A 95 7.99 5.56 9.05
N PHE A 96 7.22 4.48 9.13
CA PHE A 96 5.74 4.49 9.21
C PHE A 96 5.03 5.28 8.09
N GLU A 97 5.66 5.47 6.93
CA GLU A 97 4.94 5.97 5.76
C GLU A 97 3.94 4.92 5.29
N ASP A 98 2.75 5.39 4.96
CA ASP A 98 1.64 4.57 4.54
C ASP A 98 1.61 4.38 3.02
N VAL A 99 0.84 3.40 2.56
CA VAL A 99 0.50 3.25 1.14
C VAL A 99 -0.39 4.40 0.67
N SER A 100 -0.07 4.94 -0.49
CA SER A 100 -0.87 5.93 -1.21
C SER A 100 -1.55 5.31 -2.43
N PHE A 101 -2.65 5.89 -2.88
CA PHE A 101 -3.36 5.45 -4.07
C PHE A 101 -3.56 6.59 -5.06
N TYR A 102 -3.52 6.26 -6.35
CA TYR A 102 -3.68 7.22 -7.43
C TYR A 102 -4.55 6.67 -8.54
N LEU A 103 -5.25 7.55 -9.25
CA LEU A 103 -5.74 7.27 -10.60
C LEU A 103 -4.77 7.87 -11.62
N MET A 104 -4.43 7.07 -12.62
CA MET A 104 -3.62 7.51 -13.75
C MET A 104 -4.39 7.37 -15.06
N LYS A 105 -4.22 8.37 -15.94
CA LYS A 105 -4.75 8.36 -17.31
C LYS A 105 -3.66 8.88 -18.24
N ASN A 106 -3.42 8.18 -19.35
CA ASN A 106 -2.39 8.55 -20.33
C ASN A 106 -0.99 8.79 -19.71
N GLY A 107 -0.62 7.99 -18.71
CA GLY A 107 0.67 8.10 -18.01
C GLY A 107 0.79 9.27 -17.04
N LYS A 108 -0.28 10.05 -16.81
CA LYS A 108 -0.31 11.15 -15.84
C LYS A 108 -1.20 10.80 -14.66
N VAL A 109 -0.84 11.26 -13.47
CA VAL A 109 -1.72 11.20 -12.29
C VAL A 109 -2.86 12.19 -12.51
N VAL A 110 -4.11 11.72 -12.44
CA VAL A 110 -5.32 12.56 -12.56
C VAL A 110 -6.07 12.68 -11.24
N PHE A 111 -5.78 11.81 -10.28
CA PHE A 111 -6.34 11.88 -8.93
C PHE A 111 -5.39 11.25 -7.91
N ALA A 112 -5.29 11.87 -6.74
CA ALA A 112 -4.61 11.32 -5.56
C ALA A 112 -5.65 11.07 -4.47
N PHE A 113 -5.72 9.84 -3.97
CA PHE A 113 -6.66 9.50 -2.91
C PHE A 113 -6.24 10.13 -1.58
N PRO A 114 -7.20 10.54 -0.74
CA PRO A 114 -6.89 11.09 0.57
C PRO A 114 -6.15 10.08 1.45
N PHE A 115 -5.22 10.55 2.27
CA PHE A 115 -4.54 9.71 3.25
C PHE A 115 -5.48 9.33 4.38
N TYR A 116 -5.25 8.15 4.98
CA TYR A 116 -6.01 7.74 6.16
C TYR A 116 -5.50 8.43 7.44
N GLY A 117 -4.18 8.42 7.64
CA GLY A 117 -3.52 9.14 8.73
C GLY A 117 -3.00 10.51 8.30
N GLU A 118 -2.80 11.39 9.28
CA GLU A 118 -2.16 12.69 9.05
C GLU A 118 -0.77 12.51 8.43
N ASN A 119 -0.41 13.36 7.46
CA ASN A 119 0.89 13.35 6.78
C ASN A 119 1.30 11.99 6.18
N ASN A 120 0.33 11.15 5.79
CA ASN A 120 0.57 9.79 5.27
C ASN A 120 1.34 8.88 6.24
N LYS A 121 1.06 8.99 7.55
CA LYS A 121 1.72 8.20 8.61
C LYS A 121 0.78 7.20 9.28
N THR A 122 1.33 6.03 9.60
CA THR A 122 0.60 4.89 10.21
C THR A 122 0.84 4.72 11.71
N ASP A 123 1.79 5.45 12.28
CA ASP A 123 2.29 5.32 13.66
C ASP A 123 1.21 5.50 14.74
N GLN A 124 0.13 6.22 14.43
CA GLN A 124 -0.97 6.48 15.37
C GLN A 124 -2.13 5.46 15.30
N TYR A 125 -2.24 4.64 14.25
CA TYR A 125 -3.46 3.84 14.01
C TYR A 125 -3.22 2.39 13.57
N ALA A 126 -2.02 2.06 13.10
CA ALA A 126 -1.68 0.72 12.63
C ALA A 126 -0.24 0.34 13.00
N GLY A 127 0.65 0.27 12.02
CA GLY A 127 2.03 -0.17 12.16
C GLY A 127 2.77 -0.02 10.84
N LEU A 128 3.88 -0.71 10.66
CA LEU A 128 4.62 -0.65 9.40
C LEU A 128 3.81 -1.27 8.27
N PHE A 129 3.73 -0.60 7.13
CA PHE A 129 3.13 -1.15 5.92
C PHE A 129 3.84 -2.45 5.52
N ASP A 130 3.07 -3.51 5.24
CA ASP A 130 3.56 -4.79 4.73
C ASP A 130 3.18 -4.94 3.25
N SER A 131 1.88 -4.94 2.96
CA SER A 131 1.36 -5.23 1.61
C SER A 131 -0.05 -4.68 1.40
N VAL A 132 -0.42 -4.49 0.12
CA VAL A 132 -1.82 -4.35 -0.28
C VAL A 132 -2.32 -5.75 -0.62
N GLU A 133 -3.29 -6.24 0.13
CA GLU A 133 -3.82 -7.59 -0.04
C GLU A 133 -4.81 -7.68 -1.18
N SER A 134 -5.73 -6.72 -1.25
CA SER A 134 -6.74 -6.68 -2.30
C SER A 134 -7.31 -5.28 -2.50
N VAL A 135 -7.71 -5.00 -3.73
CA VAL A 135 -8.44 -3.79 -4.15
C VAL A 135 -9.70 -4.24 -4.86
N ALA A 136 -10.84 -3.64 -4.53
CA ALA A 136 -12.11 -3.91 -5.18
C ALA A 136 -12.89 -2.63 -5.47
N PHE A 137 -13.72 -2.70 -6.52
CA PHE A 137 -14.55 -1.59 -6.99
C PHE A 137 -16.02 -1.98 -6.93
N HIS A 138 -16.76 -1.45 -5.97
CA HIS A 138 -18.17 -1.79 -5.74
C HIS A 138 -18.90 -0.62 -5.10
N ASP A 139 -20.18 -0.47 -5.40
CA ASP A 139 -21.06 0.48 -4.71
C ASP A 139 -21.38 -0.06 -3.32
N VAL A 140 -20.90 0.61 -2.27
CA VAL A 140 -21.15 0.22 -0.87
C VAL A 140 -22.11 1.14 -0.13
N ASN A 141 -22.48 2.29 -0.72
CA ASN A 141 -23.41 3.25 -0.12
C ASN A 141 -24.80 3.27 -0.80
N GLY A 142 -24.98 2.54 -1.91
CA GLY A 142 -26.21 2.41 -2.67
C GLY A 142 -26.51 3.57 -3.62
N ASP A 143 -25.53 4.41 -3.97
CA ASP A 143 -25.72 5.56 -4.85
C ASP A 143 -25.56 5.25 -6.36
N ASN A 144 -25.27 3.99 -6.70
CA ASN A 144 -24.97 3.46 -8.03
C ASN A 144 -23.64 3.94 -8.63
N ILE A 145 -22.72 4.44 -7.81
CA ILE A 145 -21.35 4.79 -8.19
C ILE A 145 -20.41 3.77 -7.54
N LYS A 146 -19.40 3.30 -8.29
CA LYS A 146 -18.43 2.34 -7.74
C LYS A 146 -17.47 3.06 -6.79
N ASP A 147 -17.46 2.62 -5.54
CA ASP A 147 -16.47 3.00 -4.53
C ASP A 147 -15.20 2.15 -4.64
N VAL A 148 -14.16 2.51 -3.88
CA VAL A 148 -12.93 1.72 -3.76
C VAL A 148 -12.81 1.16 -2.36
N ILE A 149 -12.65 -0.15 -2.24
CA ILE A 149 -12.26 -0.80 -0.98
C ILE A 149 -10.87 -1.38 -1.16
N VAL A 150 -10.02 -1.20 -0.16
CA VAL A 150 -8.67 -1.78 -0.12
C VAL A 150 -8.49 -2.52 1.21
N ILE A 151 -7.91 -3.71 1.16
CA ILE A 151 -7.40 -4.41 2.35
C ILE A 151 -5.88 -4.26 2.36
N ILE A 152 -5.34 -3.74 3.46
CA ILE A 152 -3.94 -3.41 3.63
C ILE A 152 -3.44 -4.15 4.87
N ASN A 153 -2.29 -4.80 4.73
CA ASN A 153 -1.64 -5.52 5.81
C ASN A 153 -0.57 -4.66 6.47
N TYR A 154 -0.54 -4.68 7.81
CA TYR A 154 0.44 -3.95 8.62
C TYR A 154 1.12 -4.84 9.65
N ILE A 155 2.40 -4.59 9.90
CA ILE A 155 3.18 -5.16 11.00
C ILE A 155 3.10 -4.23 12.21
N THR A 156 2.47 -4.66 13.31
CA THR A 156 2.24 -3.80 14.49
C THR A 156 3.09 -4.14 15.71
N GLY A 157 3.97 -5.15 15.65
CA GLY A 157 4.79 -5.56 16.81
C GLY A 157 6.17 -6.09 16.45
N ALA A 158 6.95 -6.42 17.49
CA ALA A 158 8.25 -7.05 17.37
C ALA A 158 8.20 -8.53 17.80
N GLY A 159 9.11 -9.35 17.26
CA GLY A 159 9.19 -10.79 17.54
C GLY A 159 8.23 -11.62 16.67
N PRO A 160 8.27 -12.97 16.76
CA PRO A 160 7.61 -13.85 15.79
C PRO A 160 6.09 -13.63 15.61
N GLN A 161 5.39 -13.23 16.68
CA GLN A 161 3.94 -12.93 16.66
C GLN A 161 3.64 -11.45 16.35
N GLY A 162 4.64 -10.58 16.48
CA GLY A 162 4.55 -9.16 16.14
C GLY A 162 4.75 -8.91 14.64
N MET A 163 5.49 -9.80 13.98
CA MET A 163 5.79 -9.81 12.53
C MET A 163 4.70 -10.48 11.67
N GLU A 164 3.58 -10.89 12.28
CA GLU A 164 2.44 -11.37 11.52
C GLU A 164 1.66 -10.17 10.96
N PRO A 165 1.44 -10.10 9.63
CA PRO A 165 0.66 -9.01 9.04
C PRO A 165 -0.80 -9.05 9.50
N ARG A 166 -1.30 -7.88 9.92
CA ARG A 166 -2.67 -7.68 10.37
C ARG A 166 -3.45 -6.87 9.32
N PRO A 167 -4.54 -7.44 8.76
CA PRO A 167 -5.31 -6.78 7.71
C PRO A 167 -6.20 -5.67 8.29
N LYS A 168 -6.28 -4.56 7.57
CA LYS A 168 -7.24 -3.48 7.80
C LYS A 168 -7.88 -3.05 6.49
N ALA A 169 -9.18 -2.82 6.50
CA ALA A 169 -9.90 -2.23 5.40
C ALA A 169 -9.66 -0.71 5.33
N ARG A 170 -9.79 -0.16 4.12
CA ARG A 170 -9.90 1.27 3.83
C ARG A 170 -10.92 1.48 2.73
N ILE A 171 -11.90 2.33 2.97
CA ILE A 171 -13.02 2.56 2.05
C ILE A 171 -12.99 4.01 1.58
N PHE A 172 -13.02 4.18 0.26
CA PHE A 172 -13.14 5.47 -0.40
C PHE A 172 -14.45 5.54 -1.16
N LEU A 173 -15.36 6.41 -0.70
CA LEU A 173 -16.61 6.64 -1.41
C LEU A 173 -16.36 7.52 -2.61
N ALA A 174 -16.90 7.14 -3.75
CA ALA A 174 -16.90 7.97 -4.93
C ALA A 174 -17.96 9.08 -4.76
N ASP A 175 -17.64 10.26 -5.29
CA ASP A 175 -18.62 11.28 -5.56
C ASP A 175 -18.46 11.78 -7.01
N LYS A 176 -19.25 12.77 -7.42
CA LYS A 176 -19.20 13.31 -8.79
C LYS A 176 -17.89 14.04 -9.13
N LYS A 177 -16.99 14.24 -8.16
CA LYS A 177 -15.77 15.04 -8.29
C LYS A 177 -14.50 14.24 -7.98
N GLY A 178 -14.61 13.08 -7.34
CA GLY A 178 -13.48 12.24 -6.96
C GLY A 178 -13.84 11.20 -5.92
N PHE A 179 -12.92 10.96 -4.99
CA PHE A 179 -13.09 9.98 -3.93
C PHE A 179 -12.79 10.62 -2.58
N ILE A 180 -13.64 10.33 -1.59
CA ILE A 180 -13.49 10.77 -0.21
C ILE A 180 -13.20 9.57 0.69
N LEU A 181 -12.36 9.75 1.71
CA LEU A 181 -12.15 8.72 2.70
C LEU A 181 -13.40 8.59 3.58
N ALA A 182 -14.06 7.42 3.55
CA ALA A 182 -15.17 7.12 4.43
C ALA A 182 -14.65 6.62 5.78
N LYS A 183 -14.12 7.55 6.58
CA LYS A 183 -13.44 7.22 7.84
C LYS A 183 -14.35 6.46 8.81
N ASP A 184 -15.56 6.96 9.06
CA ASP A 184 -16.48 6.32 9.99
C ASP A 184 -16.87 4.91 9.55
N MET A 185 -17.12 4.70 8.25
CA MET A 185 -17.42 3.38 7.68
C MET A 185 -16.20 2.45 7.72
N THR A 186 -15.01 2.98 7.46
CA THR A 186 -13.75 2.24 7.52
C THR A 186 -13.46 1.77 8.94
N ASP A 187 -13.58 2.66 9.91
CA ASP A 187 -13.33 2.37 11.33
C ASP A 187 -14.34 1.34 11.83
N ASP A 188 -15.62 1.51 11.48
CA ASP A 188 -16.68 0.57 11.83
C ASP A 188 -16.48 -0.84 11.27
N VAL A 189 -16.03 -0.97 10.01
CA VAL A 189 -15.65 -2.27 9.44
C VAL A 189 -14.48 -2.89 10.21
N ASN A 190 -13.44 -2.10 10.49
CA ASN A 190 -12.25 -2.57 11.21
C ASN A 190 -12.52 -2.93 12.67
N ASP A 191 -13.52 -2.32 13.30
CA ASP A 191 -13.89 -2.57 14.70
C ASP A 191 -14.81 -3.79 14.87
N HIS A 192 -15.51 -4.21 13.81
CA HIS A 192 -16.52 -5.27 13.90
C HIS A 192 -16.21 -6.54 13.09
N ILE A 193 -15.34 -6.48 12.09
CA ILE A 193 -14.88 -7.67 11.36
C ILE A 193 -13.57 -8.14 12.00
N GLU A 194 -13.55 -9.39 12.47
CA GLU A 194 -12.33 -9.99 13.02
C GLU A 194 -11.22 -10.06 11.96
N GLU A 195 -9.96 -9.87 12.36
CA GLU A 195 -8.80 -9.88 11.46
C GLU A 195 -8.76 -11.13 10.55
N LYS A 196 -9.07 -12.31 11.10
CA LYS A 196 -9.09 -13.57 10.35
C LYS A 196 -10.19 -13.66 9.28
N ASP A 197 -11.21 -12.83 9.40
CA ASP A 197 -12.35 -12.78 8.49
C ASP A 197 -12.28 -11.54 7.57
N MET A 198 -11.26 -10.68 7.71
CA MET A 198 -11.08 -9.47 6.89
C MET A 198 -10.84 -9.84 5.43
N SER A 199 -11.93 -9.90 4.65
CA SER A 199 -11.94 -10.25 3.25
C SER A 199 -12.99 -9.42 2.53
N MET A 200 -12.84 -9.23 1.22
CA MET A 200 -13.79 -8.44 0.42
C MET A 200 -15.23 -8.95 0.59
N GLY A 201 -15.43 -10.27 0.59
CA GLY A 201 -16.76 -10.89 0.77
C GLY A 201 -17.39 -10.53 2.11
N HIS A 202 -16.66 -10.70 3.21
CA HIS A 202 -17.18 -10.38 4.54
C HIS A 202 -17.39 -8.87 4.74
N ILE A 203 -16.54 -8.01 4.17
CA ILE A 203 -16.74 -6.56 4.18
C ILE A 203 -18.06 -6.22 3.47
N TYR A 204 -18.32 -6.79 2.29
CA TYR A 204 -19.57 -6.55 1.57
C TYR A 204 -20.80 -7.05 2.33
N ASP A 205 -20.72 -8.25 2.90
CA ASP A 205 -21.82 -8.82 3.66
C ASP A 205 -22.09 -8.00 4.93
N TYR A 206 -21.05 -7.50 5.59
CA TYR A 206 -21.19 -6.62 6.75
C TYR A 206 -21.87 -5.30 6.38
N LEU A 207 -21.38 -4.61 5.33
CA LEU A 207 -21.91 -3.31 4.92
C LEU A 207 -23.35 -3.38 4.41
N LYS A 208 -23.74 -4.47 3.74
CA LYS A 208 -25.12 -4.67 3.24
C LYS A 208 -26.16 -4.93 4.33
N ASN A 209 -25.73 -5.40 5.49
CA ASN A 209 -26.62 -5.79 6.58
C ASN A 209 -26.78 -4.70 7.65
N LYS A 210 -26.28 -3.49 7.39
CA LYS A 210 -26.53 -2.29 8.20
C LYS A 210 -27.74 -1.50 7.71
#